data_AF-X1D2W7-F1
#
_entry.id   AF-X1D2W7-F1
#
_cell.length_a   1.000
_cell.length_b   1.000
_cell.length_c   1.000
_cell.angle_alpha   90.00
_cell.angle_beta   90.00
_cell.angle_gamma   90.00
#
_symmetry.space_group_name_H-M   'P 1'
#
loop_
_entity.id
_entity.type
_entity.pdbx_description
1 polymer ?
#
loop_
_entity_poly.entity_id
_entity_poly.type
_entity_poly.pdbx_seq_one_letter_code
_entity_poly.pdbx_strand_id
1 'polypeptide(L)'
;IKQSKKPVEFFDVQDIQGGTTAAIEKGIIIGKKMSEAAKELKREPFDFSHLVLGLECGSSDSISGISANPSLGIVSDKVVKLGGTSILPEFTEWIGTEHLLIERAVNKNVAEKIHSTLNRFLEGTKRLGIDFRGIQPTPGNIKGGLTTIEEKSLGTIAKAGKAPIQGLLEYSEVPKGRGLWLMIEPGLDIESMTGLAAAGAQVIVMTTGRGSPCGNPVAPVIKVCGNKRSCEWMAGNIDIDASKIFTENKKIEDIAEVLWTKLKSTCNGERTYAEF
;
A
#
# COMPACT_ATOMS: atom_id res chain seq x y z
N ILE A 1 21.23 9.52 -3.79
CA ILE A 1 22.12 8.91 -2.77
C ILE A 1 22.81 9.98 -1.90
N LYS A 2 23.75 10.80 -2.42
CA LYS A 2 24.48 11.81 -1.62
C LYS A 2 23.59 12.78 -0.80
N GLN A 3 22.43 13.14 -1.32
CA GLN A 3 21.47 14.02 -0.63
C GLN A 3 20.84 13.40 0.63
N SER A 4 20.75 12.07 0.74
CA SER A 4 20.06 11.42 1.88
C SER A 4 20.85 11.49 3.18
N LYS A 5 22.16 11.78 3.12
CA LYS A 5 23.12 11.70 4.23
C LYS A 5 23.17 10.33 4.94
N LYS A 6 22.45 9.32 4.44
CA LYS A 6 22.48 7.96 4.97
C LYS A 6 23.82 7.30 4.59
N PRO A 7 24.39 6.46 5.46
CA PRO A 7 25.62 5.74 5.16
C PRO A 7 25.41 4.84 3.95
N VAL A 8 26.31 4.96 2.97
CA VAL A 8 26.29 4.18 1.74
C VAL A 8 27.72 3.75 1.46
N GLU A 9 27.90 2.45 1.27
CA GLU A 9 29.18 1.83 0.97
C GLU A 9 29.10 1.17 -0.41
N PHE A 10 30.17 1.28 -1.17
CA PHE A 10 30.27 0.69 -2.51
C PHE A 10 31.67 0.08 -2.68
N PHE A 11 31.72 -1.10 -3.30
CA PHE A 11 32.95 -1.71 -3.75
C PHE A 11 32.67 -2.65 -4.93
N ASP A 12 33.63 -2.76 -5.87
CA ASP A 12 33.62 -3.78 -6.90
C ASP A 12 34.34 -5.04 -6.39
N VAL A 13 33.88 -6.22 -6.78
CA VAL A 13 34.53 -7.50 -6.46
C VAL A 13 35.94 -7.57 -7.06
N GLN A 14 36.15 -6.96 -8.23
CA GLN A 14 37.43 -6.94 -8.94
C GLN A 14 38.49 -6.07 -8.27
N ASP A 15 38.06 -5.13 -7.42
CA ASP A 15 38.96 -4.24 -6.67
C ASP A 15 39.42 -4.87 -5.34
N ILE A 16 39.05 -6.13 -5.06
CA ILE A 16 39.34 -6.81 -3.80
C ILE A 16 40.27 -8.00 -4.04
N GLN A 17 41.49 -7.90 -3.51
CA GLN A 17 42.44 -9.00 -3.50
C GLN A 17 41.89 -10.18 -2.68
N GLY A 18 41.88 -11.38 -3.26
CA GLY A 18 41.26 -12.58 -2.67
C GLY A 18 39.95 -13.02 -3.34
N GLY A 19 39.50 -12.28 -4.37
CA GLY A 19 38.35 -12.65 -5.20
C GLY A 19 37.03 -12.62 -4.43
N THR A 20 36.07 -13.42 -4.88
CA THR A 20 34.68 -13.40 -4.37
C THR A 20 34.58 -13.61 -2.87
N THR A 21 35.38 -14.52 -2.28
CA THR A 21 35.35 -14.80 -0.84
C THR A 21 35.72 -13.57 -0.01
N ALA A 22 36.82 -12.90 -0.36
CA ALA A 22 37.25 -11.68 0.33
C ALA A 22 36.23 -10.54 0.16
N ALA A 23 35.57 -10.45 -1.01
CA ALA A 23 34.51 -9.48 -1.24
C ALA A 23 33.27 -9.74 -0.36
N ILE A 24 32.87 -11.00 -0.19
CA ILE A 24 31.79 -11.40 0.72
C ILE A 24 32.15 -11.03 2.17
N GLU A 25 33.36 -11.36 2.62
CA GLU A 25 33.83 -11.02 3.97
C GLU A 25 33.81 -9.51 4.23
N LYS A 26 34.27 -8.70 3.27
CA LYS A 26 34.21 -7.24 3.33
C LYS A 26 32.75 -6.75 3.43
N GLY A 27 31.84 -7.32 2.63
CA GLY A 27 30.42 -7.03 2.69
C GLY A 27 29.80 -7.33 4.05
N ILE A 28 30.15 -8.48 4.65
CA ILE A 28 29.71 -8.87 6.00
C ILE A 28 30.22 -7.86 7.05
N ILE A 29 31.48 -7.45 6.98
CA ILE A 29 32.06 -6.47 7.92
C ILE A 29 31.32 -5.12 7.82
N ILE A 30 31.08 -4.65 6.60
CA ILE A 30 30.33 -3.40 6.36
C ILE A 30 28.90 -3.52 6.90
N GLY A 31 28.20 -4.60 6.57
CA GLY A 31 26.82 -4.84 7.01
C GLY A 31 26.71 -4.92 8.54
N LYS A 32 27.68 -5.56 9.22
CA LYS A 32 27.74 -5.58 10.69
C LYS A 32 27.86 -4.19 11.29
N LYS A 33 28.78 -3.35 10.77
CA LYS A 33 28.94 -1.96 11.23
C LYS A 33 27.65 -1.14 11.03
N MET A 34 26.99 -1.29 9.88
CA MET A 34 25.71 -0.62 9.62
C MET A 34 24.61 -1.10 10.59
N SER A 35 24.55 -2.41 10.87
CA SER A 35 23.59 -2.98 11.82
C SER A 35 23.83 -2.49 13.25
N GLU A 36 25.10 -2.42 13.69
CA GLU A 36 25.47 -1.87 15.00
C GLU A 36 25.07 -0.39 15.12
N ALA A 37 25.41 0.44 14.12
CA ALA A 37 25.01 1.84 14.10
C ALA A 37 23.48 2.02 14.10
N ALA A 38 22.74 1.15 13.40
CA ALA A 38 21.27 1.19 13.39
C ALA A 38 20.65 0.83 14.75
N LYS A 39 21.28 -0.06 15.54
CA LYS A 39 20.80 -0.43 16.89
C LYS A 39 20.88 0.71 17.90
N GLU A 40 21.79 1.67 17.70
CA GLU A 40 21.94 2.84 18.55
C GLU A 40 20.87 3.93 18.27
N LEU A 41 20.12 3.80 17.17
CA LEU A 41 19.05 4.73 16.84
C LEU A 41 17.89 4.57 17.83
N LYS A 42 17.45 5.69 18.40
CA LYS A 42 16.31 5.73 19.33
C LYS A 42 15.11 6.34 18.62
N ARG A 43 13.92 5.77 18.88
CA ARG A 43 12.66 6.38 18.44
C ARG A 43 12.51 7.72 19.14
N GLU A 44 12.02 8.71 18.41
CA GLU A 44 11.67 10.02 18.92
C GLU A 44 10.18 10.30 18.65
N PRO A 45 9.51 11.09 19.49
CA PRO A 45 8.15 11.55 19.21
C PRO A 45 8.13 12.31 17.88
N PHE A 46 7.16 11.99 17.02
CA PHE A 46 6.93 12.70 15.77
C PHE A 46 5.44 12.93 15.54
N ASP A 47 5.11 13.98 14.80
CA ASP A 47 3.74 14.32 14.45
C ASP A 47 3.26 13.52 13.22
N PHE A 48 1.96 13.21 13.16
CA PHE A 48 1.36 12.48 12.03
C PHE A 48 1.58 13.15 10.67
N SER A 49 1.86 14.45 10.63
CA SER A 49 2.26 15.13 9.40
C SER A 49 3.52 14.54 8.76
N HIS A 50 4.38 13.83 9.49
CA HIS A 50 5.54 13.15 8.92
C HIS A 50 5.24 11.72 8.41
N LEU A 51 4.04 11.19 8.67
CA LEU A 51 3.65 9.85 8.23
C LEU A 51 3.24 9.83 6.76
N VAL A 52 3.73 8.84 6.03
CA VAL A 52 3.31 8.42 4.70
C VAL A 52 2.72 7.01 4.84
N LEU A 53 1.40 6.92 4.66
CA LEU A 53 0.64 5.69 4.72
C LEU A 53 0.47 5.10 3.32
N GLY A 54 0.94 3.88 3.10
CA GLY A 54 0.61 3.10 1.93
C GLY A 54 -0.72 2.36 2.11
N LEU A 55 -1.57 2.39 1.09
CA LEU A 55 -2.81 1.63 1.04
C LEU A 55 -2.63 0.47 0.07
N GLU A 56 -3.17 -0.71 0.37
CA GLU A 56 -3.06 -1.85 -0.53
C GLU A 56 -4.28 -2.76 -0.41
N CYS A 57 -4.58 -3.54 -1.45
CA CYS A 57 -5.43 -4.71 -1.37
C CYS A 57 -4.73 -5.94 -1.91
N GLY A 58 -4.79 -7.04 -1.15
CA GLY A 58 -4.27 -8.33 -1.59
C GLY A 58 -5.36 -9.38 -1.62
N SER A 59 -5.46 -10.12 -2.73
CA SER A 59 -6.43 -11.21 -2.86
C SER A 59 -7.88 -10.83 -2.46
N SER A 60 -8.37 -9.70 -2.99
CA SER A 60 -9.71 -9.18 -2.73
C SER A 60 -10.82 -10.20 -3.02
N ASP A 61 -11.90 -10.09 -2.24
CA ASP A 61 -13.17 -10.79 -2.41
C ASP A 61 -14.33 -9.78 -2.48
N SER A 62 -15.58 -10.26 -2.61
CA SER A 62 -16.77 -9.39 -2.68
C SER A 62 -17.07 -8.63 -1.38
N ILE A 63 -16.51 -9.07 -0.25
CA ILE A 63 -16.74 -8.46 1.07
C ILE A 63 -15.77 -7.31 1.33
N SER A 64 -14.60 -7.33 0.70
CA SER A 64 -13.51 -6.36 0.90
C SER A 64 -13.98 -4.91 0.71
N GLY A 65 -14.71 -4.64 -0.38
CA GLY A 65 -15.23 -3.31 -0.73
C GLY A 65 -16.32 -2.76 0.20
N ILE A 66 -16.95 -3.61 1.02
CA ILE A 66 -18.04 -3.23 1.94
C ILE A 66 -17.64 -3.39 3.42
N SER A 67 -16.37 -3.64 3.71
CA SER A 67 -15.87 -3.84 5.08
C SER A 67 -14.48 -3.23 5.33
N ALA A 68 -13.41 -3.96 5.00
CA ALA A 68 -12.03 -3.58 5.27
C ALA A 68 -11.63 -2.30 4.51
N ASN A 69 -12.01 -2.19 3.22
CA ASN A 69 -11.64 -1.05 2.38
C ASN A 69 -12.22 0.28 2.88
N PRO A 70 -13.54 0.41 3.14
CA PRO A 70 -14.08 1.66 3.67
C PRO A 70 -13.58 1.97 5.09
N SER A 71 -13.26 0.95 5.91
CA SER A 71 -12.63 1.16 7.23
C SER A 71 -11.24 1.78 7.09
N LEU A 72 -10.45 1.30 6.14
CA LEU A 72 -9.16 1.89 5.78
C LEU A 72 -9.32 3.31 5.21
N GLY A 73 -10.36 3.56 4.42
CA GLY A 73 -10.70 4.90 3.91
C GLY A 73 -10.84 5.95 5.00
N ILE A 74 -11.53 5.62 6.10
CA ILE A 74 -11.66 6.52 7.26
C ILE A 74 -10.30 6.82 7.89
N VAL A 75 -9.42 5.81 7.99
CA VAL A 75 -8.07 5.98 8.54
C VAL A 75 -7.17 6.80 7.61
N SER A 76 -7.27 6.60 6.29
CA SER A 76 -6.60 7.39 5.27
C SER A 76 -6.97 8.89 5.39
N ASP A 77 -8.27 9.19 5.48
CA ASP A 77 -8.76 10.56 5.68
C ASP A 77 -8.26 11.17 6.99
N LYS A 78 -8.19 10.37 8.06
CA LYS A 78 -7.68 10.82 9.36
C LYS A 78 -6.20 11.17 9.31
N VAL A 79 -5.37 10.36 8.63
CA VAL A 79 -3.95 10.66 8.40
C VAL A 79 -3.80 11.96 7.60
N VAL A 80 -4.55 12.11 6.51
CA VAL A 80 -4.51 13.33 5.68
C VAL A 80 -4.96 14.56 6.48
N LYS A 81 -6.02 14.45 7.29
CA LYS A 81 -6.51 15.53 8.15
C LYS A 81 -5.48 15.97 9.20
N LEU A 82 -4.64 15.06 9.67
CA LEU A 82 -3.52 15.35 10.59
C LEU A 82 -2.26 15.84 9.85
N GLY A 83 -2.37 16.18 8.56
CA GLY A 83 -1.28 16.73 7.76
C GLY A 83 -0.34 15.67 7.19
N GLY A 84 -0.65 14.38 7.34
CA GLY A 84 0.12 13.28 6.80
C GLY A 84 -0.13 13.06 5.31
N THR A 85 0.46 12.00 4.78
CA THR A 85 0.32 11.58 3.38
C THR A 85 -0.30 10.19 3.31
N SER A 86 -1.20 9.97 2.36
CA SER A 86 -1.72 8.65 2.03
C SER A 86 -1.52 8.39 0.54
N ILE A 87 -1.15 7.17 0.16
CA ILE A 87 -0.90 6.78 -1.24
C ILE A 87 -1.83 5.62 -1.59
N LEU A 88 -2.70 5.83 -2.58
CA LEU A 88 -3.51 4.78 -3.21
C LEU A 88 -2.80 4.28 -4.48
N PRO A 89 -2.34 3.02 -4.53
CA PRO A 89 -1.80 2.39 -5.73
C PRO A 89 -2.94 1.70 -6.52
N GLU A 90 -2.66 0.56 -7.15
CA GLU A 90 -3.62 -0.29 -7.87
C GLU A 90 -4.26 0.46 -9.04
N PHE A 91 -3.41 1.08 -9.87
CA PHE A 91 -3.81 1.92 -11.00
C PHE A 91 -4.89 1.30 -11.89
N THR A 92 -4.75 0.00 -12.14
CA THR A 92 -5.68 -0.73 -13.00
C THR A 92 -7.04 -0.99 -12.36
N GLU A 93 -7.13 -0.85 -11.04
CA GLU A 93 -8.36 -0.95 -10.24
C GLU A 93 -9.00 0.42 -9.99
N TRP A 94 -8.68 1.39 -10.84
CA TRP A 94 -9.44 2.64 -10.95
C TRP A 94 -10.39 2.61 -12.16
N ILE A 95 -10.22 1.63 -13.05
CA ILE A 95 -10.96 1.50 -14.31
C ILE A 95 -12.46 1.41 -14.02
N GLY A 96 -13.24 2.27 -14.68
CA GLY A 96 -14.69 2.39 -14.49
C GLY A 96 -15.12 3.25 -13.31
N THR A 97 -14.18 3.77 -12.51
CA THR A 97 -14.43 4.69 -11.39
C THR A 97 -13.72 6.03 -11.54
N GLU A 98 -13.21 6.33 -12.73
CA GLU A 98 -12.37 7.50 -13.01
C GLU A 98 -13.10 8.80 -12.70
N HIS A 99 -14.40 8.85 -13.01
CA HIS A 99 -15.27 9.99 -12.73
C HIS A 99 -15.29 10.34 -11.23
N LEU A 100 -15.34 9.33 -10.34
CA LEU A 100 -15.33 9.52 -8.89
C LEU A 100 -13.99 10.05 -8.37
N LEU A 101 -12.88 9.62 -9.00
CA LEU A 101 -11.54 10.13 -8.66
C LEU A 101 -11.34 11.55 -9.20
N ILE A 102 -11.82 11.84 -10.42
CA ILE A 102 -11.74 13.15 -11.06
C ILE A 102 -12.48 14.21 -10.24
N GLU A 103 -13.67 13.89 -9.73
CA GLU A 103 -14.46 14.79 -8.87
C GLU A 103 -13.73 15.17 -7.58
N ARG A 104 -12.79 14.33 -7.12
CA ARG A 104 -11.99 14.56 -5.90
C ARG A 104 -10.67 15.28 -6.18
N ALA A 105 -10.32 15.56 -7.44
CA ALA A 105 -9.08 16.23 -7.79
C ALA A 105 -9.03 17.67 -7.23
N VAL A 106 -7.89 18.08 -6.67
CA VAL A 106 -7.74 19.46 -6.12
C VAL A 106 -7.85 20.56 -7.16
N ASN A 107 -7.64 20.25 -8.44
CA ASN A 107 -7.76 21.19 -9.55
C ASN A 107 -7.94 20.46 -10.90
N LYS A 108 -8.23 21.24 -11.95
CA LYS A 108 -8.43 20.74 -13.31
C LYS A 108 -7.23 19.98 -13.87
N ASN A 109 -6.00 20.43 -13.58
CA ASN A 109 -4.79 19.76 -14.07
C ASN A 109 -4.66 18.35 -13.50
N VAL A 110 -4.98 18.15 -12.22
CA VAL A 110 -4.97 16.83 -11.58
C VAL A 110 -6.09 15.95 -12.16
N ALA A 111 -7.30 16.50 -12.33
CA ALA A 111 -8.41 15.80 -12.98
C ALA A 111 -8.06 15.32 -14.40
N GLU A 112 -7.49 16.20 -15.23
CA GLU A 112 -7.04 15.88 -16.59
C GLU A 112 -5.90 14.84 -16.57
N LYS A 113 -4.98 14.91 -15.60
CA LYS A 113 -3.92 13.90 -15.44
C LYS A 113 -4.48 12.52 -15.11
N ILE A 114 -5.46 12.42 -14.21
CA ILE A 114 -6.18 11.15 -13.93
C ILE A 114 -6.79 10.61 -15.23
N HIS A 115 -7.61 11.43 -15.89
CA HIS A 115 -8.35 11.02 -17.08
C HIS A 115 -7.43 10.58 -18.23
N SER A 116 -6.45 11.41 -18.56
CA SER A 116 -5.52 11.14 -19.68
C SER A 116 -4.63 9.94 -19.44
N THR A 117 -4.28 9.64 -18.19
CA THR A 117 -3.44 8.48 -17.85
C THR A 117 -4.21 7.17 -18.05
N LEU A 118 -5.45 7.10 -17.55
CA LEU A 118 -6.30 5.91 -17.70
C LEU A 118 -6.70 5.69 -19.17
N ASN A 119 -7.09 6.75 -19.88
CA ASN A 119 -7.40 6.63 -21.32
C ASN A 119 -6.19 6.15 -22.13
N ARG A 120 -4.99 6.70 -21.88
CA ARG A 120 -3.77 6.30 -22.58
C ARG A 120 -3.46 4.82 -22.35
N PHE A 121 -3.64 4.35 -21.11
CA PHE A 121 -3.47 2.94 -20.78
C PHE A 121 -4.47 2.06 -21.53
N LEU A 122 -5.77 2.36 -21.45
CA LEU A 122 -6.83 1.59 -22.11
C LEU A 122 -6.70 1.57 -23.64
N GLU A 123 -6.35 2.71 -24.25
CA GLU A 123 -6.06 2.76 -25.69
C GLU A 123 -4.82 1.94 -26.05
N GLY A 124 -3.78 2.00 -25.22
CA GLY A 124 -2.55 1.24 -25.42
C GLY A 124 -2.80 -0.26 -25.39
N THR A 125 -3.53 -0.77 -24.39
CA THR A 125 -3.86 -2.20 -24.29
C THR A 125 -4.73 -2.64 -25.46
N LYS A 126 -5.73 -1.82 -25.85
CA LYS A 126 -6.59 -2.11 -27.01
C LYS A 126 -5.80 -2.24 -28.31
N ARG A 127 -4.78 -1.40 -28.53
CA ARG A 127 -3.90 -1.47 -29.71
C ARG A 127 -3.06 -2.76 -29.75
N LEU A 128 -2.78 -3.35 -28.60
CA LEU A 128 -2.10 -4.64 -28.48
C LEU A 128 -3.06 -5.84 -28.59
N GLY A 129 -4.35 -5.60 -28.83
CA GLY A 129 -5.38 -6.64 -28.85
C GLY A 129 -5.72 -7.18 -27.45
N ILE A 130 -5.31 -6.47 -26.40
CA ILE A 130 -5.54 -6.85 -25.00
C ILE A 130 -6.76 -6.10 -24.48
N ASP A 131 -7.83 -6.82 -24.18
CA ASP A 131 -8.94 -6.28 -23.40
C ASP A 131 -8.65 -6.39 -21.91
N PHE A 132 -8.14 -5.31 -21.34
CA PHE A 132 -7.76 -5.28 -19.93
C PHE A 132 -8.97 -5.44 -18.99
N ARG A 133 -10.16 -5.02 -19.41
CA ARG A 133 -11.40 -5.22 -18.64
C ARG A 133 -11.81 -6.70 -18.54
N GLY A 134 -11.31 -7.54 -19.45
CA GLY A 134 -11.49 -8.99 -19.39
C GLY A 134 -10.42 -9.71 -18.56
N ILE A 135 -9.31 -9.05 -18.22
CA ILE A 135 -8.20 -9.62 -17.45
C ILE A 135 -8.37 -9.38 -15.94
N GLN A 136 -8.96 -8.25 -15.58
CA GLN A 136 -9.37 -7.94 -14.23
C GLN A 136 -10.91 -8.02 -14.11
N PRO A 137 -11.49 -8.63 -13.07
CA PRO A 137 -10.81 -9.17 -11.88
C PRO A 137 -10.03 -10.46 -12.18
N THR A 138 -8.93 -10.70 -11.45
CA THR A 138 -8.15 -11.95 -11.61
C THR A 138 -9.01 -13.20 -11.34
N PRO A 139 -8.63 -14.39 -11.82
CA PRO A 139 -9.33 -15.65 -11.49
C PRO A 139 -9.48 -15.89 -9.97
N GLY A 140 -8.52 -15.39 -9.17
CA GLY A 140 -8.59 -15.46 -7.71
C GLY A 140 -9.67 -14.58 -7.11
N ASN A 141 -9.90 -13.39 -7.69
CA ASN A 141 -10.95 -12.45 -7.28
C ASN A 141 -12.34 -12.94 -7.70
N ILE A 142 -12.47 -13.50 -8.90
CA ILE A 142 -13.73 -14.09 -9.40
C ILE A 142 -14.17 -15.24 -8.48
N LYS A 143 -13.23 -16.12 -8.08
CA LYS A 143 -13.49 -17.15 -7.06
C LYS A 143 -13.87 -16.57 -5.69
N GLY A 144 -13.45 -15.34 -5.39
CA GLY A 144 -13.84 -14.57 -4.21
C GLY A 144 -15.19 -13.84 -4.35
N GLY A 145 -15.88 -13.97 -5.48
CA GLY A 145 -17.22 -13.42 -5.69
C GLY A 145 -17.29 -12.07 -6.41
N LEU A 146 -16.16 -11.50 -6.85
CA LEU A 146 -16.17 -10.27 -7.67
C LEU A 146 -16.54 -10.58 -9.12
N THR A 147 -17.48 -9.82 -9.67
CA THR A 147 -18.07 -10.09 -11.00
C THR A 147 -17.53 -9.19 -12.10
N THR A 148 -17.20 -7.93 -11.80
CA THR A 148 -16.69 -6.96 -12.78
C THR A 148 -15.51 -6.15 -12.24
N ILE A 149 -14.75 -5.51 -13.15
CA ILE A 149 -13.68 -4.60 -12.76
C ILE A 149 -14.23 -3.35 -12.07
N GLU A 150 -15.41 -2.88 -12.46
CA GLU A 150 -16.08 -1.75 -11.83
C GLU A 150 -16.42 -2.05 -10.37
N GLU A 151 -16.94 -3.25 -10.07
CA GLU A 151 -17.24 -3.69 -8.70
C GLU A 151 -15.97 -3.71 -7.84
N LYS A 152 -14.88 -4.28 -8.37
CA LYS A 152 -13.59 -4.29 -7.69
C LYS A 152 -13.05 -2.88 -7.47
N SER A 153 -13.11 -2.04 -8.51
CA SER A 153 -12.58 -0.67 -8.48
C SER A 153 -13.32 0.21 -7.48
N LEU A 154 -14.65 0.07 -7.35
CA LEU A 154 -15.44 0.75 -6.32
C LEU A 154 -14.94 0.41 -4.92
N GLY A 155 -14.65 -0.88 -4.68
CA GLY A 155 -14.02 -1.32 -3.44
C GLY A 155 -12.61 -0.72 -3.27
N THR A 156 -11.81 -0.69 -4.33
CA THR A 156 -10.42 -0.21 -4.26
C THR A 156 -10.33 1.28 -3.96
N ILE A 157 -11.11 2.14 -4.63
CA ILE A 157 -11.08 3.58 -4.37
C ILE A 157 -11.63 3.96 -2.98
N ALA A 158 -12.43 3.07 -2.35
CA ALA A 158 -12.91 3.28 -0.99
C ALA A 158 -11.78 3.30 0.05
N LYS A 159 -10.65 2.61 -0.22
CA LYS A 159 -9.45 2.64 0.64
C LYS A 159 -8.85 4.04 0.80
N ALA A 160 -9.06 4.90 -0.20
CA ALA A 160 -8.55 6.26 -0.22
C ALA A 160 -9.47 7.29 0.46
N GLY A 161 -10.55 6.83 1.11
CA GLY A 161 -11.47 7.73 1.81
C GLY A 161 -12.10 8.77 0.89
N LYS A 162 -12.19 10.01 1.37
CA LYS A 162 -12.83 11.15 0.70
C LYS A 162 -11.91 12.36 0.54
N ALA A 163 -10.67 12.29 1.04
CA ALA A 163 -9.71 13.38 0.94
C ALA A 163 -9.50 13.84 -0.53
N PRO A 164 -9.25 15.14 -0.77
CA PRO A 164 -8.91 15.65 -2.09
C PRO A 164 -7.58 15.07 -2.60
N ILE A 165 -7.59 14.65 -3.86
CA ILE A 165 -6.44 14.04 -4.54
C ILE A 165 -5.48 15.13 -5.01
N GLN A 166 -4.26 15.11 -4.49
CA GLN A 166 -3.23 16.11 -4.71
C GLN A 166 -2.52 15.95 -6.06
N GLY A 167 -2.43 14.71 -6.56
CA GLY A 167 -1.76 14.42 -7.82
C GLY A 167 -1.51 12.93 -8.04
N LEU A 168 -0.86 12.64 -9.18
CA LEU A 168 -0.40 11.30 -9.55
C LEU A 168 1.12 11.22 -9.43
N LEU A 169 1.57 10.12 -8.84
CA LEU A 169 2.94 9.69 -8.68
C LEU A 169 3.26 8.62 -9.73
N GLU A 170 4.42 8.72 -10.35
CA GLU A 170 5.00 7.59 -11.08
C GLU A 170 5.41 6.48 -10.10
N TYR A 171 5.69 5.28 -10.62
CA TYR A 171 6.08 4.14 -9.78
C TYR A 171 7.30 4.47 -8.91
N SER A 172 7.14 4.35 -7.58
CA SER A 172 8.15 4.72 -6.58
C SER A 172 8.49 6.22 -6.47
N GLU A 173 7.73 7.11 -7.12
CA GLU A 173 7.94 8.56 -6.99
C GLU A 173 7.54 9.02 -5.58
N VAL A 174 8.45 9.74 -4.91
CA VAL A 174 8.19 10.32 -3.58
C VAL A 174 7.14 11.44 -3.70
N PRO A 175 6.10 11.45 -2.85
CA PRO A 175 5.12 12.52 -2.82
C PRO A 175 5.75 13.90 -2.64
N LYS A 176 5.34 14.88 -3.47
CA LYS A 176 5.87 16.26 -3.44
C LYS A 176 5.24 17.13 -2.34
N GLY A 177 4.25 16.59 -1.62
CA GLY A 177 3.52 17.28 -0.57
C GLY A 177 2.67 16.33 0.26
N ARG A 178 1.97 16.90 1.25
CA ARG A 178 1.03 16.19 2.13
C ARG A 178 -0.31 15.96 1.44
N GLY A 179 -1.12 15.05 1.97
CA GLY A 179 -2.44 14.74 1.44
C GLY A 179 -2.53 13.38 0.73
N LEU A 180 -3.61 13.17 -0.02
CA LEU A 180 -3.86 11.92 -0.74
C LEU A 180 -3.24 11.98 -2.14
N TRP A 181 -2.46 10.96 -2.47
CA TRP A 181 -1.83 10.78 -3.79
C TRP A 181 -2.25 9.46 -4.41
N LEU A 182 -2.29 9.43 -5.73
CA LEU A 182 -2.50 8.21 -6.51
C LEU A 182 -1.16 7.78 -7.12
N MET A 183 -0.78 6.51 -7.02
CA MET A 183 0.46 6.00 -7.61
C MET A 183 0.17 5.08 -8.79
N ILE A 184 0.83 5.33 -9.92
CA ILE A 184 0.77 4.48 -11.10
C ILE A 184 1.82 3.39 -10.94
N GLU A 185 1.38 2.16 -10.66
CA GLU A 185 2.26 1.03 -10.40
C GLU A 185 1.83 -0.24 -11.18
N PRO A 186 2.68 -1.27 -11.28
CA PRO A 186 2.31 -2.54 -11.88
C PRO A 186 1.42 -3.36 -10.92
N GLY A 187 0.10 -3.30 -11.09
CA GLY A 187 -0.97 -3.75 -10.15
C GLY A 187 -0.99 -5.20 -9.65
N LEU A 188 0.14 -5.66 -9.14
CA LEU A 188 0.41 -6.91 -8.44
C LEU A 188 0.85 -6.54 -7.02
N ASP A 189 0.33 -7.27 -6.03
CA ASP A 189 0.45 -6.91 -4.60
C ASP A 189 1.91 -6.65 -4.15
N ILE A 190 2.88 -7.46 -4.60
CA ILE A 190 4.29 -7.39 -4.15
C ILE A 190 5.00 -6.19 -4.79
N GLU A 191 4.81 -6.00 -6.09
CA GLU A 191 5.34 -4.88 -6.85
C GLU A 191 4.76 -3.57 -6.35
N SER A 192 3.44 -3.50 -6.16
CA SER A 192 2.76 -2.33 -5.60
C SER A 192 3.32 -1.94 -4.23
N MET A 193 3.43 -2.89 -3.29
CA MET A 193 4.03 -2.63 -1.96
C MET A 193 5.51 -2.26 -2.03
N THR A 194 6.26 -2.80 -3.00
CA THR A 194 7.65 -2.40 -3.25
C THR A 194 7.71 -0.93 -3.67
N GLY A 195 6.82 -0.52 -4.57
CA GLY A 195 6.66 0.87 -4.99
C GLY A 195 6.27 1.80 -3.84
N LEU A 196 5.34 1.39 -2.99
CA LEU A 196 4.92 2.16 -1.81
C LEU A 196 6.08 2.39 -0.84
N ALA A 197 6.82 1.31 -0.51
CA ALA A 197 7.99 1.40 0.37
C ALA A 197 9.08 2.29 -0.25
N ALA A 198 9.32 2.18 -1.56
CA ALA A 198 10.29 3.02 -2.28
C ALA A 198 9.85 4.49 -2.39
N ALA A 199 8.55 4.76 -2.50
CA ALA A 199 7.95 6.11 -2.45
C ALA A 199 7.99 6.71 -1.03
N GLY A 200 8.41 5.94 -0.02
CA GLY A 200 8.65 6.40 1.34
C GLY A 200 7.53 6.09 2.33
N ALA A 201 6.59 5.20 2.00
CA ALA A 201 5.60 4.72 2.97
C ALA A 201 6.30 4.09 4.18
N GLN A 202 6.00 4.59 5.39
CA GLN A 202 6.55 4.02 6.63
C GLN A 202 5.69 2.91 7.22
N VAL A 203 4.41 2.85 6.85
CA VAL A 203 3.49 1.75 7.18
C VAL A 203 2.61 1.50 5.97
N ILE A 204 2.34 0.23 5.66
CA ILE A 204 1.38 -0.17 4.63
C ILE A 204 0.21 -0.86 5.32
N VAL A 205 -1.02 -0.51 4.94
CA VAL A 205 -2.21 -1.27 5.36
C VAL A 205 -2.73 -2.02 4.16
N MET A 206 -2.70 -3.34 4.23
CA MET A 206 -3.21 -4.23 3.19
C MET A 206 -4.55 -4.82 3.63
N THR A 207 -5.61 -4.51 2.90
CA THR A 207 -6.88 -5.22 3.06
C THR A 207 -6.84 -6.55 2.30
N THR A 208 -7.57 -7.56 2.76
CA THR A 208 -7.54 -8.89 2.14
C THR A 208 -8.84 -9.64 2.31
N GLY A 209 -9.31 -10.27 1.23
CA GLY A 209 -10.52 -11.11 1.26
C GLY A 209 -10.21 -12.57 1.52
N ARG A 210 -9.03 -13.03 1.08
CA ARG A 210 -8.63 -14.45 1.09
C ARG A 210 -7.40 -14.75 1.96
N GLY A 211 -6.91 -13.77 2.71
CA GLY A 211 -5.77 -13.92 3.61
C GLY A 211 -4.42 -13.97 2.89
N SER A 212 -4.16 -13.06 1.95
CA SER A 212 -2.82 -12.84 1.37
C SER A 212 -1.72 -12.86 2.45
N PRO A 213 -0.69 -13.73 2.34
CA PRO A 213 0.40 -13.82 3.31
C PRO A 213 1.49 -12.77 3.08
N CYS A 214 1.31 -11.87 2.10
CA CYS A 214 2.33 -10.93 1.69
C CYS A 214 2.70 -9.96 2.83
N GLY A 215 3.98 -9.59 2.85
CA GLY A 215 4.56 -8.59 3.75
C GLY A 215 5.59 -7.76 2.99
N ASN A 216 6.32 -6.91 3.70
CA ASN A 216 7.37 -6.09 3.11
C ASN A 216 8.56 -6.00 4.09
N PRO A 217 9.82 -6.18 3.61
CA PRO A 217 10.99 -6.17 4.48
C PRO A 217 11.42 -4.77 4.93
N VAL A 218 10.88 -3.71 4.33
CA VAL A 218 11.24 -2.31 4.59
C VAL A 218 10.19 -1.59 5.42
N ALA A 219 8.90 -1.81 5.13
CA ALA A 219 7.78 -1.18 5.83
C ALA A 219 6.86 -2.25 6.46
N PRO A 220 6.45 -2.12 7.73
CA PRO A 220 5.49 -3.03 8.34
C PRO A 220 4.15 -3.02 7.59
N VAL A 221 3.53 -4.19 7.49
CA VAL A 221 2.27 -4.40 6.75
C VAL A 221 1.18 -4.85 7.72
N ILE A 222 0.23 -3.94 8.01
CA ILE A 222 -0.96 -4.26 8.81
C ILE A 222 -2.00 -4.90 7.90
N LYS A 223 -2.42 -6.12 8.22
CA LYS A 223 -3.41 -6.87 7.43
C LYS A 223 -4.80 -6.82 8.02
N VAL A 224 -5.77 -6.40 7.21
CA VAL A 224 -7.19 -6.24 7.59
C VAL A 224 -8.05 -7.16 6.74
N CYS A 225 -8.75 -8.11 7.35
CA CYS A 225 -9.56 -9.09 6.64
C CYS A 225 -11.06 -8.92 6.92
N GLY A 226 -11.87 -8.85 5.86
CA GLY A 226 -13.33 -8.69 5.97
C GLY A 226 -14.11 -10.01 5.95
N ASN A 227 -13.50 -11.09 5.49
CA ASN A 227 -14.16 -12.38 5.30
C ASN A 227 -14.02 -13.27 6.54
N LYS A 228 -15.14 -13.63 7.18
CA LYS A 228 -15.15 -14.43 8.42
C LYS A 228 -14.29 -15.69 8.32
N ARG A 229 -14.48 -16.48 7.26
CA ARG A 229 -13.76 -17.73 7.07
C ARG A 229 -12.26 -17.49 6.93
N SER A 230 -11.87 -16.48 6.15
CA SER A 230 -10.46 -16.13 5.97
C SER A 230 -9.84 -15.61 7.27
N CYS A 231 -10.56 -14.79 8.05
CA CYS A 231 -10.11 -14.33 9.37
C CYS A 231 -9.82 -15.51 10.31
N GLU A 232 -10.70 -16.51 10.33
CA GLU A 232 -10.53 -17.71 11.17
C GLU A 232 -9.38 -18.59 10.67
N TRP A 233 -9.31 -18.87 9.36
CA TRP A 233 -8.36 -19.83 8.80
C TRP A 233 -6.95 -19.28 8.68
N MET A 234 -6.81 -17.97 8.47
CA MET A 234 -5.53 -17.27 8.32
C MET A 234 -5.24 -16.36 9.51
N ALA A 235 -5.78 -16.68 10.69
CA ALA A 235 -5.64 -15.84 11.90
C ALA A 235 -4.18 -15.50 12.25
N GLY A 236 -3.23 -16.37 11.91
CA GLY A 236 -1.79 -16.12 12.09
C GLY A 236 -1.18 -15.09 11.12
N ASN A 237 -1.94 -14.63 10.12
CA ASN A 237 -1.49 -13.65 9.13
C ASN A 237 -2.27 -12.33 9.19
N ILE A 238 -3.41 -12.29 9.90
CA ILE A 238 -4.36 -11.17 9.93
C ILE A 238 -4.22 -10.41 11.24
N ASP A 239 -3.91 -9.11 11.15
CA ASP A 239 -3.82 -8.23 12.32
C ASP A 239 -5.20 -7.78 12.82
N ILE A 240 -6.16 -7.58 11.90
CA ILE A 240 -7.49 -7.04 12.23
C ILE A 240 -8.59 -7.81 11.50
N ASP A 241 -9.54 -8.30 12.28
CA ASP A 241 -10.77 -8.94 11.81
C ASP A 241 -11.88 -7.88 11.62
N ALA A 242 -12.08 -7.46 10.37
CA ALA A 242 -13.17 -6.60 9.94
C ALA A 242 -14.46 -7.38 9.64
N SER A 243 -14.44 -8.71 9.66
CA SER A 243 -15.65 -9.54 9.47
C SER A 243 -16.68 -9.34 10.58
N LYS A 244 -16.24 -8.80 11.72
CA LYS A 244 -17.07 -8.35 12.85
C LYS A 244 -18.17 -7.36 12.48
N ILE A 245 -18.03 -6.68 11.34
CA ILE A 245 -19.13 -5.88 10.77
C ILE A 245 -20.35 -6.76 10.52
N PHE A 246 -20.16 -7.96 9.98
CA PHE A 246 -21.24 -8.88 9.65
C PHE A 246 -21.54 -9.89 10.75
N THR A 247 -20.54 -10.27 11.56
CA THR A 247 -20.69 -11.32 12.57
C THR A 247 -21.10 -10.80 13.95
N GLU A 248 -20.73 -9.55 14.27
CA GLU A 248 -20.98 -8.91 15.57
C GLU A 248 -21.75 -7.58 15.44
N ASN A 249 -22.27 -7.27 14.25
CA ASN A 249 -23.01 -6.04 13.95
C ASN A 249 -22.21 -4.75 14.27
N LYS A 250 -20.88 -4.81 14.13
CA LYS A 250 -20.00 -3.65 14.22
C LYS A 250 -20.24 -2.72 13.03
N LYS A 251 -19.98 -1.43 13.23
CA LYS A 251 -19.96 -0.45 12.13
C LYS A 251 -18.58 -0.37 11.50
N ILE A 252 -18.52 0.18 10.29
CA ILE A 252 -17.25 0.48 9.61
C ILE A 252 -16.39 1.41 10.48
N GLU A 253 -17.00 2.36 11.17
CA GLU A 253 -16.32 3.29 12.09
C GLU A 253 -15.68 2.56 13.28
N ASP A 254 -16.29 1.48 13.77
CA ASP A 254 -15.72 0.70 14.88
C ASP A 254 -14.43 0.00 14.44
N ILE A 255 -14.43 -0.59 13.24
CA ILE A 255 -13.24 -1.23 12.67
C ILE A 255 -12.18 -0.18 12.34
N ALA A 256 -12.58 0.99 11.84
CA ALA A 256 -11.66 2.09 11.59
C ALA A 256 -10.95 2.58 12.87
N GLU A 257 -11.63 2.60 14.02
CA GLU A 257 -10.97 2.99 15.29
C GLU A 257 -10.02 1.90 15.81
N VAL A 258 -10.34 0.62 15.60
CA VAL A 258 -9.42 -0.50 15.87
C VAL A 258 -8.17 -0.37 14.99
N LEU A 259 -8.36 -0.14 13.69
CA LEU A 259 -7.27 0.06 12.73
C LEU A 259 -6.44 1.30 13.07
N TRP A 260 -7.09 2.40 13.45
CA TRP A 260 -6.40 3.61 13.90
C TRP A 260 -5.51 3.36 15.12
N THR A 261 -5.99 2.56 16.07
CA THR A 261 -5.23 2.17 17.25
C THR A 261 -4.05 1.28 16.89
N LYS A 262 -4.24 0.26 16.04
CA LYS A 262 -3.15 -0.59 15.56
C LYS A 262 -2.11 0.21 14.77
N LEU A 263 -2.52 1.13 13.89
CA LEU A 263 -1.61 2.00 13.14
C LEU A 263 -0.72 2.82 14.09
N LYS A 264 -1.29 3.44 15.13
CA LYS A 264 -0.53 4.16 16.16
C LYS A 264 0.49 3.24 16.84
N SER A 265 0.07 2.04 17.26
CA SER A 265 0.98 1.12 17.93
C SER A 265 2.10 0.65 17.01
N THR A 266 1.81 0.36 15.74
CA THR A 266 2.82 -0.02 14.75
C THR A 266 3.81 1.11 14.47
N CYS A 267 3.34 2.37 14.38
CA CYS A 267 4.25 3.53 14.31
C CYS A 267 5.18 3.61 15.53
N ASN A 268 4.71 3.17 16.71
CA ASN A 268 5.49 3.08 17.94
C ASN A 268 6.32 1.79 18.08
N GLY A 269 6.31 0.92 17.07
CA GLY A 269 7.15 -0.29 17.01
C GLY A 269 6.47 -1.59 17.42
N GLU A 270 5.15 -1.62 17.60
CA GLU A 270 4.42 -2.89 17.69
C GLU A 270 4.50 -3.63 16.35
N ARG A 271 5.03 -4.85 16.38
CA ARG A 271 5.14 -5.69 15.18
C ARG A 271 3.76 -6.10 14.66
N THR A 272 3.70 -6.28 13.35
CA THR A 272 2.60 -6.87 12.61
C THR A 272 2.85 -8.37 12.41
N TYR A 273 1.81 -9.13 12.07
CA TYR A 273 1.99 -10.55 11.72
C TYR A 273 2.89 -10.78 10.49
N ALA A 274 3.17 -9.75 9.66
CA ALA A 274 4.08 -9.87 8.52
C ALA A 274 5.56 -9.82 8.91
N GLU A 275 5.87 -9.46 10.15
CA GLU A 275 7.24 -9.30 10.66
C GLU A 275 7.72 -10.50 11.48
N PHE A 276 6.92 -11.57 11.55
CA PHE A 276 7.23 -12.86 12.18
C PHE A 276 7.36 -13.95 11.11
#